data_AF-A0A256ZQM9-F1
#
_entry.id   AF-A0A256ZQM9-F1
#
_cell.length_a   1.000
_cell.length_b   1.000
_cell.length_c   1.000
_cell.angle_alpha   90.00
_cell.angle_beta   90.00
_cell.angle_gamma   90.00
#
_symmetry.space_group_name_H-M   'P 1'
#
loop_
_entity.id
_entity.type
_entity.pdbx_description
1 polymer ?
#
loop_
_entity_poly.entity_id
_entity_poly.type
_entity_poly.pdbx_seq_one_letter_code
_entity_poly.pdbx_strand_id
1 'polypeptide(L)'
;MMFKLEEFVLGFTFPGIMAHELGHMVFCKIAGVEVKEYSLFQPTNPLGYVVHSKPRTVLQEFLIVMGPLFFNTASALVLFYLTRLVDSPYSWLMLWVGFSLAFNSFPSRFDGESLYKSALKSVKKGRIYNIAYLPIVYFIYWSQKKPLLRSLLYPLVLVGLAVVFP
;
A
#
# COMPACT_ATOMS: atom_id res chain seq x y z
N MET A 1 -25.43 2.71 14.35
CA MET A 1 -24.28 2.28 13.53
C MET A 1 -23.02 2.61 14.32
N MET A 2 -22.46 1.64 15.04
CA MET A 2 -21.23 1.83 15.82
C MET A 2 -20.06 1.62 14.86
N PHE A 3 -19.44 2.71 14.40
CA PHE A 3 -18.12 2.61 13.78
C PHE A 3 -17.19 1.93 14.79
N LYS A 4 -16.54 0.83 14.40
CA LYS A 4 -15.49 0.25 15.24
C LYS A 4 -14.40 1.32 15.38
N LEU A 5 -13.79 1.46 16.57
CA LEU A 5 -12.68 2.40 16.81
C LEU A 5 -11.59 2.29 15.73
N GLU A 6 -11.42 1.08 15.20
CA GLU A 6 -10.57 0.72 14.07
C GLU A 6 -10.96 1.45 12.76
N GLU A 7 -12.25 1.53 12.44
CA GLU A 7 -12.79 2.22 11.26
C GLU A 7 -12.71 3.75 11.41
N PHE A 8 -12.87 4.26 12.64
CA PHE A 8 -12.72 5.68 12.94
C PHE A 8 -11.25 6.15 12.83
N VAL A 9 -10.32 5.36 13.36
CA VAL A 9 -8.87 5.60 13.23
C VAL A 9 -8.42 5.48 11.77
N LEU A 10 -8.97 4.53 11.01
CA LEU A 10 -8.72 4.41 9.57
C LEU A 10 -9.30 5.62 8.80
N GLY A 11 -10.49 6.10 9.16
CA GLY A 11 -11.11 7.30 8.57
C GLY A 11 -10.29 8.58 8.78
N PHE A 12 -9.56 8.71 9.89
CA PHE A 12 -8.61 9.82 10.09
C PHE A 12 -7.38 9.72 9.19
N THR A 13 -7.12 8.55 8.61
CA THR A 13 -6.04 8.31 7.64
C THR A 13 -6.54 8.19 6.20
N PHE A 14 -7.70 8.79 5.88
CA PHE A 14 -8.29 8.71 4.55
C PHE A 14 -7.37 9.16 3.40
N PRO A 15 -6.45 10.16 3.53
CA PRO A 15 -5.56 10.50 2.44
C PRO A 15 -4.68 9.33 2.02
N GLY A 16 -4.26 8.51 2.99
CA GLY A 16 -3.49 7.29 2.79
C GLY A 16 -4.28 6.18 2.12
N ILE A 17 -5.59 6.05 2.41
CA ILE A 17 -6.48 5.11 1.73
C ILE A 17 -6.62 5.51 0.25
N MET A 18 -6.87 6.79 -0.03
CA MET A 18 -6.93 7.30 -1.40
C MET A 18 -5.62 7.06 -2.15
N ALA A 19 -4.49 7.35 -1.51
CA ALA A 19 -3.16 7.13 -2.08
C ALA A 19 -2.85 5.64 -2.28
N HIS A 20 -3.37 4.76 -1.41
CA HIS A 20 -3.24 3.31 -1.54
C HIS A 20 -3.90 2.82 -2.84
N GLU A 21 -5.17 3.14 -3.03
CA GLU A 21 -5.89 2.77 -4.26
C GLU A 21 -5.28 3.43 -5.50
N LEU A 22 -4.82 4.68 -5.39
CA LEU A 22 -4.09 5.34 -6.45
C LEU A 22 -2.78 4.60 -6.79
N GLY A 23 -2.07 4.08 -5.79
CA GLY A 23 -0.89 3.24 -5.97
C GLY A 23 -1.19 1.98 -6.78
N HIS A 24 -2.30 1.30 -6.50
CA HIS A 24 -2.76 0.19 -7.34
C HIS A 24 -3.02 0.64 -8.78
N MET A 25 -3.70 1.76 -9.00
CA MET A 25 -4.01 2.27 -10.33
C MET A 25 -2.76 2.65 -11.13
N VAL A 26 -1.81 3.35 -10.50
CA VAL A 26 -0.53 3.72 -11.10
C VAL A 26 0.22 2.47 -11.55
N PHE A 27 0.29 1.46 -10.69
CA PHE A 27 1.00 0.22 -11.01
C PHE A 27 0.22 -0.71 -11.93
N CYS A 28 -1.11 -0.62 -12.00
CA CYS A 28 -1.90 -1.24 -13.07
C CYS A 28 -1.48 -0.67 -14.43
N LYS A 29 -1.39 0.66 -14.54
CA LYS A 29 -0.95 1.32 -15.78
C LYS A 29 0.49 0.93 -16.15
N ILE A 30 1.42 0.95 -15.19
CA ILE A 30 2.82 0.52 -15.41
C ILE A 30 2.90 -0.95 -15.85
N ALA A 31 2.08 -1.82 -15.24
CA ALA A 31 2.04 -3.24 -15.56
C ALA A 31 1.29 -3.55 -16.87
N GLY A 32 0.66 -2.56 -17.52
CA GLY A 32 -0.19 -2.77 -18.69
C GLY A 32 -1.46 -3.56 -18.38
N VAL A 33 -2.00 -3.40 -17.18
CA VAL A 33 -3.25 -4.02 -16.72
C VAL A 33 -4.34 -2.96 -16.66
N GLU A 34 -5.44 -3.22 -17.35
CA GLU A 34 -6.58 -2.31 -17.45
C GLU A 34 -7.34 -2.21 -16.12
N VAL A 35 -7.56 -0.98 -15.64
CA VAL A 35 -8.47 -0.69 -14.53
C VAL A 35 -9.89 -0.57 -15.09
N LYS A 36 -10.84 -1.30 -14.49
CA LYS A 36 -12.24 -1.35 -14.93
C LYS A 36 -13.13 -0.43 -14.12
N GLU A 37 -12.94 -0.45 -12.81
CA GLU A 37 -13.76 0.29 -11.86
C GLU A 37 -12.88 0.60 -10.65
N TYR A 38 -13.10 1.76 -10.02
CA TYR A 38 -12.39 2.09 -8.79
C TYR A 38 -13.21 3.06 -7.95
N SER A 39 -12.94 3.04 -6.66
CA SER A 39 -13.35 4.06 -5.71
C SER A 39 -12.14 4.37 -4.83
N LEU A 40 -11.61 5.59 -4.93
CA LEU A 40 -10.45 5.97 -4.12
C LEU A 40 -10.80 6.11 -2.63
N PHE A 41 -12.05 6.46 -2.33
CA PHE A 41 -12.56 6.50 -0.99
C PHE A 41 -14.09 6.41 -0.97
N GLN A 42 -14.65 5.61 -0.07
CA GLN A 42 -16.08 5.56 0.20
C GLN A 42 -16.36 5.29 1.69
N PRO A 43 -17.47 5.82 2.25
CA PRO A 43 -17.82 5.63 3.67
C PRO A 43 -18.47 4.26 3.94
N THR A 44 -18.12 3.25 3.14
CA THR A 44 -18.63 1.87 3.21
C THR A 44 -17.44 0.91 3.13
N ASN A 45 -17.57 -0.32 3.61
CA ASN A 45 -16.50 -1.32 3.52
C ASN A 45 -16.59 -2.06 2.17
N PRO A 46 -15.52 -2.15 1.36
CA PRO A 46 -14.17 -1.60 1.59
C PRO A 46 -14.11 -0.09 1.42
N LEU A 47 -13.28 0.59 2.24
CA LEU A 47 -13.15 2.05 2.27
C LEU A 47 -12.55 2.63 0.98
N GLY A 48 -12.02 1.79 0.11
CA GLY A 48 -11.55 2.07 -1.23
C GLY A 48 -11.38 0.74 -1.98
N TYR A 49 -11.35 0.77 -3.30
CA TYR A 49 -11.06 -0.41 -4.11
C TYR A 49 -10.62 -0.04 -5.53
N VAL A 50 -9.87 -0.96 -6.14
CA VAL A 50 -9.55 -0.96 -7.58
C VAL A 50 -9.88 -2.33 -8.16
N VAL A 51 -10.85 -2.37 -9.07
CA VAL A 51 -11.14 -3.54 -9.90
C VAL A 51 -10.36 -3.41 -11.20
N HIS A 52 -9.51 -4.39 -11.49
CA HIS A 52 -8.71 -4.42 -12.70
C HIS A 52 -8.82 -5.77 -13.42
N SER A 53 -8.42 -5.80 -14.68
CA SER A 53 -8.30 -7.02 -15.47
C SER A 53 -7.31 -7.99 -14.83
N LYS A 54 -7.48 -9.30 -15.08
CA LYS A 54 -6.61 -10.31 -14.48
C LYS A 54 -5.17 -10.18 -15.00
N PRO A 55 -4.15 -10.09 -14.11
CA PRO A 55 -2.76 -10.10 -14.52
C PRO A 55 -2.39 -11.38 -15.28
N ARG A 56 -1.55 -11.25 -16.32
CA ARG A 56 -1.09 -12.37 -17.16
C ARG A 56 0.18 -13.03 -16.61
N THR A 57 0.95 -12.29 -15.81
CA THR A 57 2.21 -12.74 -15.21
C THR A 57 2.24 -12.45 -13.71
N VAL A 58 3.05 -13.22 -12.98
CA VAL A 58 3.30 -13.00 -11.54
C VAL A 58 3.94 -11.64 -11.31
N LEU A 59 4.79 -11.17 -12.24
CA LEU A 59 5.41 -9.85 -12.16
C LEU A 59 4.37 -8.73 -12.24
N GLN A 60 3.39 -8.81 -13.15
CA GLN A 60 2.31 -7.81 -13.21
C GLN A 60 1.52 -7.77 -11.90
N GLU A 61 1.16 -8.93 -11.36
CA GLU A 61 0.44 -9.01 -10.09
C GLU A 61 1.29 -8.48 -8.92
N PHE A 62 2.58 -8.83 -8.89
CA PHE A 62 3.53 -8.32 -7.91
C PHE A 62 3.62 -6.80 -7.95
N LEU A 63 3.78 -6.22 -9.14
CA LEU A 63 3.86 -4.77 -9.32
C LEU A 63 2.59 -4.08 -8.83
N ILE A 64 1.40 -4.61 -9.15
CA ILE A 64 0.13 -4.03 -8.71
C ILE A 64 -0.02 -4.13 -7.19
N VAL A 65 0.24 -5.30 -6.61
CA VAL A 65 0.13 -5.55 -5.16
C VAL A 65 1.11 -4.71 -4.37
N MET A 66 2.32 -4.51 -4.88
CA MET A 66 3.35 -3.69 -4.21
C MET A 66 3.23 -2.20 -4.54
N GLY A 67 2.37 -1.83 -5.49
CA GLY A 67 2.18 -0.45 -5.93
C GLY A 67 1.88 0.53 -4.80
N PRO A 68 0.92 0.23 -3.90
CA PRO A 68 0.65 1.08 -2.74
C PRO A 68 1.87 1.27 -1.83
N LEU A 69 2.69 0.23 -1.64
CA LEU A 69 3.89 0.34 -0.80
C LEU A 69 4.86 1.34 -1.41
N PHE A 70 5.18 1.20 -2.68
CA PHE A 70 6.12 2.12 -3.33
C PHE A 70 5.56 3.53 -3.43
N PHE A 71 4.31 3.67 -3.85
CA PHE A 71 3.68 4.97 -4.06
C PHE A 71 3.52 5.76 -2.76
N ASN A 72 2.96 5.13 -1.71
CA ASN A 72 2.75 5.80 -0.43
C ASN A 72 4.06 6.06 0.29
N THR A 73 5.04 5.16 0.24
CA THR A 73 6.33 5.38 0.91
C THR A 73 7.10 6.52 0.26
N ALA A 74 7.18 6.57 -1.07
CA ALA A 74 7.84 7.68 -1.76
C ALA A 74 7.15 9.02 -1.44
N SER A 75 5.82 9.06 -1.52
CA SER A 75 5.03 10.26 -1.24
C SER A 75 5.13 10.71 0.23
N ALA A 76 5.13 9.76 1.17
CA ALA A 76 5.30 10.05 2.60
C ALA A 76 6.69 10.61 2.91
N LEU A 77 7.76 10.04 2.35
CA LEU A 77 9.12 10.55 2.52
C LEU A 77 9.28 11.97 1.98
N VAL A 78 8.69 12.26 0.81
CA VAL A 78 8.66 13.62 0.26
C VAL A 78 7.94 14.57 1.21
N LEU A 79 6.76 14.21 1.72
CA LEU A 79 6.02 15.05 2.65
C LEU A 79 6.77 15.27 3.97
N PHE A 80 7.38 14.24 4.54
CA PHE A 80 8.20 14.35 5.74
C PHE A 80 9.40 15.27 5.52
N TYR A 81 10.07 15.19 4.36
CA TYR A 81 11.13 16.13 4.01
C TYR A 81 10.60 17.58 3.91
N LEU A 82 9.48 17.79 3.21
CA LEU A 82 8.88 19.12 3.02
C LEU A 82 8.43 19.77 4.33
N THR A 83 8.11 19.01 5.38
CA THR A 83 7.75 19.57 6.70
C THR A 83 8.83 20.48 7.29
N ARG A 84 10.08 20.34 6.84
CA ARG A 84 11.23 21.14 7.27
C ARG A 84 11.35 22.46 6.52
N LEU A 85 10.71 22.57 5.37
CA LEU A 85 10.81 23.73 4.47
C LEU A 85 9.62 24.68 4.61
N VAL A 86 8.62 24.32 5.41
CA VAL A 86 7.38 25.08 5.55
C VAL A 86 7.04 25.25 7.02
N ASP A 87 6.55 26.43 7.40
CA ASP A 87 6.15 26.74 8.76
C ASP A 87 4.78 26.15 9.14
N SER A 88 4.47 26.22 10.44
CA SER A 88 3.14 25.93 10.97
C SER A 88 2.09 26.89 10.37
N PRO A 89 0.87 26.42 10.02
CA PRO A 89 0.30 25.10 10.29
C PRO A 89 0.54 24.05 9.19
N TYR A 90 1.17 24.43 8.08
CA TYR A 90 1.31 23.55 6.90
C TYR A 90 2.24 22.36 7.14
N SER A 91 3.29 22.53 7.96
CA SER A 91 4.15 21.42 8.39
C SER A 91 3.36 20.33 9.13
N TRP A 92 2.43 20.71 10.02
CA TRP A 92 1.55 19.76 10.71
C TRP A 92 0.62 19.04 9.76
N LEU A 93 0.07 19.74 8.77
CA LEU A 93 -0.77 19.13 7.73
C LEU A 93 0.03 18.12 6.90
N MET A 94 1.24 18.49 6.46
CA MET A 94 2.13 17.59 5.71
C MET A 94 2.55 16.37 6.53
N LEU A 95 2.84 16.55 7.82
CA LEU A 95 3.17 15.45 8.72
C LEU A 95 1.99 14.48 8.89
N TRP A 96 0.77 15.00 9.08
CA TRP A 96 -0.43 14.18 9.17
C TRP A 96 -0.72 13.42 7.87
N VAL A 97 -0.64 14.08 6.70
CA VAL A 97 -0.83 13.42 5.40
C VAL A 97 0.27 12.37 5.17
N GLY A 98 1.55 12.71 5.41
CA GLY A 98 2.67 11.79 5.26
C GLY A 98 2.55 10.56 6.17
N PHE A 99 2.13 10.77 7.42
CA PHE A 99 1.85 9.68 8.36
C PHE A 99 0.71 8.79 7.86
N SER A 100 -0.39 9.41 7.39
CA SER A 100 -1.54 8.70 6.83
C SER A 100 -1.16 7.83 5.63
N LEU A 101 -0.33 8.35 4.71
CA LEU A 101 0.20 7.61 3.57
C LEU A 101 1.06 6.43 4.01
N ALA A 102 2.04 6.68 4.89
CA ALA A 102 2.89 5.64 5.43
C ALA A 102 2.10 4.53 6.14
N PHE A 103 1.06 4.89 6.91
CA PHE A 103 0.23 3.97 7.67
C PHE A 103 -0.51 2.99 6.75
N ASN A 104 -0.94 3.47 5.59
CA ASN A 104 -1.68 2.71 4.57
C ASN A 104 -0.78 2.22 3.43
N SER A 105 0.54 2.16 3.60
CA SER A 105 1.46 1.79 2.52
C SER A 105 1.46 0.28 2.22
N PHE A 106 1.36 -0.56 3.24
CA PHE A 106 1.48 -1.99 3.02
C PHE A 106 0.25 -2.59 2.32
N PRO A 107 0.45 -3.63 1.47
CA PRO A 107 -0.65 -4.31 0.80
C PRO A 107 -1.66 -4.87 1.81
N SER A 108 -2.89 -5.10 1.37
CA SER A 108 -3.93 -5.73 2.18
C SER A 108 -3.71 -7.25 2.32
N ARG A 109 -4.55 -7.88 3.16
CA ARG A 109 -4.59 -9.35 3.28
C ARG A 109 -4.97 -10.02 1.95
N PHE A 110 -5.94 -9.43 1.25
CA PHE A 110 -6.42 -9.94 -0.03
C PHE A 110 -5.32 -9.89 -1.09
N ASP A 111 -4.56 -8.79 -1.15
CA ASP A 111 -3.46 -8.62 -2.10
C ASP A 111 -2.34 -9.65 -1.88
N GLY A 112 -1.91 -9.80 -0.63
CA GLY A 112 -0.86 -10.76 -0.28
C GLY A 112 -1.28 -12.21 -0.54
N GLU A 113 -2.53 -12.56 -0.24
CA GLU A 113 -3.06 -13.90 -0.48
C GLU A 113 -3.22 -14.21 -1.98
N SER A 114 -3.73 -13.25 -2.77
CA SER A 114 -3.84 -13.39 -4.23
C SER A 114 -2.46 -13.63 -4.85
N LEU A 115 -1.50 -12.77 -4.52
CA LEU A 115 -0.14 -12.83 -5.06
C LEU A 115 0.54 -14.15 -4.70
N TYR A 116 0.41 -14.62 -3.45
CA TYR A 116 0.97 -15.89 -3.02
C TYR A 116 0.36 -17.08 -3.76
N LYS A 117 -0.98 -17.13 -3.87
CA LYS A 117 -1.67 -18.19 -4.64
C LYS A 117 -1.27 -18.17 -6.12
N SER A 118 -1.16 -16.99 -6.71
CA SER A 118 -0.77 -16.81 -8.10
C SER A 118 0.67 -17.27 -8.35
N ALA A 119 1.61 -16.88 -7.49
CA ALA A 119 3.01 -17.30 -7.57
C ALA A 119 3.14 -18.83 -7.47
N LEU A 120 2.51 -19.45 -6.46
CA LEU A 120 2.50 -20.91 -6.32
C LEU A 120 1.89 -21.62 -7.52
N LYS A 121 0.75 -21.13 -8.02
CA LYS A 121 0.09 -21.70 -9.20
C LYS A 121 0.96 -21.59 -10.45
N SER A 122 1.71 -20.49 -10.59
CA SER A 122 2.62 -20.27 -11.71
C SER A 122 3.78 -21.27 -11.70
N VAL A 123 4.38 -21.52 -10.53
CA VAL A 123 5.43 -22.53 -10.36
C VAL A 123 4.90 -23.93 -10.67
N LYS A 124 3.71 -24.30 -10.13
CA LYS A 124 3.05 -25.59 -10.42
C LYS A 124 2.74 -25.82 -11.90
N LYS A 125 2.57 -24.75 -12.69
CA LYS A 125 2.36 -24.79 -14.14
C LYS A 125 3.66 -24.87 -14.97
N GLY A 126 4.81 -25.08 -14.33
CA GLY A 126 6.10 -25.26 -15.00
C GLY A 126 6.91 -23.98 -15.21
N ARG A 127 6.45 -22.82 -14.72
CA ARG A 127 7.23 -21.55 -14.76
C ARG A 127 8.19 -21.46 -13.58
N ILE A 128 9.19 -22.34 -13.56
CA ILE A 128 10.11 -22.56 -12.43
C ILE A 128 10.90 -21.31 -12.01
N TYR A 129 11.18 -20.39 -12.94
CA TYR A 129 11.86 -19.13 -12.63
C TYR A 129 11.10 -18.28 -11.59
N ASN A 130 9.78 -18.50 -11.44
CA ASN A 130 9.00 -17.79 -10.43
C ASN A 130 9.28 -18.23 -8.98
N ILE A 131 10.05 -19.30 -8.78
CA ILE A 131 10.54 -19.70 -7.44
C ILE A 131 11.36 -18.56 -6.81
N ALA A 132 12.08 -17.78 -7.62
CA ALA A 132 12.86 -16.64 -7.14
C ALA A 132 11.98 -15.56 -6.44
N TYR A 133 10.71 -15.44 -6.83
CA TYR A 133 9.78 -14.50 -6.19
C TYR A 133 9.18 -15.06 -4.89
N LEU A 134 9.18 -16.38 -4.68
CA LEU A 134 8.49 -17.00 -3.54
C LEU A 134 8.96 -16.51 -2.17
N PRO A 135 10.26 -16.31 -1.89
CA PRO A 135 10.70 -15.77 -0.60
C PRO A 135 10.10 -14.38 -0.32
N ILE A 136 10.11 -13.51 -1.31
CA ILE A 136 9.60 -12.14 -1.19
C ILE A 136 8.07 -12.16 -1.07
N VAL A 137 7.39 -12.93 -1.91
CA VAL A 137 5.93 -13.06 -1.88
C VAL A 137 5.45 -13.68 -0.57
N TYR A 138 6.17 -14.67 -0.04
CA TYR A 138 5.88 -15.27 1.26
C TYR A 138 6.08 -14.27 2.40
N PHE A 139 7.14 -13.45 2.35
CA PHE A 139 7.34 -12.37 3.31
C PHE A 139 6.19 -11.36 3.27
N ILE A 140 5.76 -10.93 2.08
CA ILE A 140 4.61 -10.03 1.91
C ILE A 140 3.36 -10.64 2.54
N TYR A 141 3.05 -11.90 2.20
CA TYR A 141 1.91 -12.64 2.78
C TYR A 141 2.00 -12.73 4.31
N TRP A 142 3.17 -13.08 4.85
CA TRP A 142 3.39 -13.19 6.29
C TRP A 142 3.25 -11.85 7.02
N SER A 143 3.68 -10.76 6.41
CA SER A 143 3.56 -9.40 6.96
C SER A 143 2.09 -9.00 7.22
N GLN A 144 1.13 -9.66 6.57
CA GLN A 144 -0.31 -9.40 6.72
C GLN A 144 -0.93 -9.99 8.00
N LYS A 145 -0.18 -10.77 8.78
CA LYS A 145 -0.69 -11.39 10.02
C LYS A 145 -1.01 -10.37 11.11
N LYS A 146 -0.19 -9.32 11.24
CA LYS A 146 -0.33 -8.26 12.26
C LYS A 146 -0.44 -6.86 11.60
N PRO A 147 -1.55 -6.56 10.90
CA PRO A 147 -1.67 -5.35 10.10
C PRO A 147 -1.53 -4.07 10.94
N LEU A 148 -2.16 -4.00 12.12
CA LEU A 148 -2.10 -2.83 12.99
C LEU A 148 -0.67 -2.51 13.47
N LEU A 149 0.05 -3.52 13.97
CA LEU A 149 1.43 -3.34 14.46
C LEU A 149 2.33 -2.81 13.35
N ARG A 150 2.23 -3.40 12.15
CA ARG A 150 3.00 -2.98 10.99
C ARG A 150 2.66 -1.57 10.55
N SER A 151 1.38 -1.24 10.43
CA SER A 151 0.92 0.09 10.03
C SER A 151 1.28 1.17 11.04
N LEU A 152 1.45 0.84 12.33
CA LEU A 152 1.96 1.78 13.33
C LEU A 152 3.49 1.92 13.31
N LEU A 153 4.22 0.80 13.21
CA LEU A 153 5.69 0.83 13.24
C LEU A 153 6.29 1.49 12.00
N TYR A 154 5.70 1.26 10.82
CA TYR A 154 6.30 1.71 9.56
C TYR A 154 6.37 3.24 9.40
N PRO A 155 5.32 4.02 9.69
CA PRO A 155 5.41 5.48 9.73
C PRO A 155 6.49 5.99 10.69
N LEU A 156 6.62 5.38 11.87
CA LEU A 156 7.64 5.77 12.85
C LEU A 156 9.06 5.55 12.31
N VAL A 157 9.28 4.43 11.62
CA VAL A 157 10.56 4.15 10.94
C VAL A 157 10.80 5.20 9.84
N LEU A 158 9.81 5.50 9.00
CA LEU A 158 9.97 6.48 7.92
C LEU A 158 10.21 7.90 8.45
N VAL A 159 9.50 8.34 9.49
CA VAL A 159 9.75 9.62 10.16
C VAL A 159 11.15 9.62 10.76
N GLY A 160 11.56 8.55 11.45
CA GLY A 160 12.92 8.42 12.00
C GLY A 160 13.99 8.53 10.92
N LEU A 161 13.83 7.86 9.79
CA LEU A 161 14.73 7.98 8.63
C LEU A 161 14.74 9.41 8.07
N ALA A 162 13.57 10.01 7.91
CA ALA A 162 13.43 11.37 7.42
C ALA A 162 13.98 12.41 8.39
N VAL A 163 14.15 12.11 9.68
CA VAL A 163 14.82 12.96 10.69
C VAL A 163 16.34 12.75 10.66
N VAL A 164 16.79 11.50 10.64
CA VAL A 164 18.22 11.11 10.74
C VAL A 164 19.01 11.43 9.48
N PHE A 165 18.42 11.28 8.29
CA PHE A 165 19.06 11.56 7.01
C PHE A 165 18.49 12.86 6.44
N PRO A 166 19.17 14.01 6.66
CA PRO A 166 18.66 15.29 6.23
C PRO A 166 18.77 15.57 4.73
#